data_AF-A0A1V0A5I3-F1
#
_entry.id   AF-A0A1V0A5I3-F1
#
_cell.length_a   1.000
_cell.length_b   1.000
_cell.length_c   1.000
_cell.angle_alpha   90.00
_cell.angle_beta   90.00
_cell.angle_gamma   90.00
#
_symmetry.space_group_name_H-M   'P 1'
#
loop_
_entity.id
_entity.type
_entity.pdbx_description
1 polymer ?
#
loop_
_entity_poly.entity_id
_entity_poly.type
_entity_poly.pdbx_seq_one_letter_code
_entity_poly.pdbx_strand_id
1 'polypeptide(L)'
;MDRLPLHHDLYLIGHDQAGRPLIHASSLAFGLAGAALLDLLLAGRPAPADPRAELKRAVADAVYDRTREELLASGVLVRVSGRRMGVLPYTRYQLADIASVVRASSGVRSAVEGWKPPDARCAGLCGLVAVLRLEAELYLDQPASRLVARLREIAAAAGPPVTTLVEIVDTLVAEAAVAVYR
;
A
#
# COMPACT_ATOMS: atom_id res chain seq x y z
N MET A 1 -4.95 -11.24 -18.08
CA MET A 1 -3.86 -10.59 -17.32
C MET A 1 -4.34 -10.52 -15.88
N ASP A 2 -3.78 -11.35 -15.01
CA ASP A 2 -4.21 -11.41 -13.62
C ASP A 2 -3.91 -10.09 -12.89
N ARG A 3 -4.89 -9.62 -12.11
CA ARG A 3 -4.75 -8.45 -11.26
C ARG A 3 -3.74 -8.80 -10.16
N LEU A 4 -2.75 -7.93 -9.93
CA LEU A 4 -1.79 -8.11 -8.86
C LEU A 4 -2.50 -8.18 -7.48
N PRO A 5 -1.88 -8.74 -6.44
CA PRO A 5 -2.35 -8.60 -5.07
C PRO A 5 -2.40 -7.14 -4.59
N LEU A 6 -3.21 -6.84 -3.58
CA LEU A 6 -3.44 -5.49 -3.07
C LEU A 6 -2.19 -4.89 -2.42
N HIS A 7 -1.39 -5.72 -1.74
CA HIS A 7 -0.12 -5.29 -1.16
C HIS A 7 0.90 -4.94 -2.25
N HIS A 8 0.80 -5.52 -3.45
CA HIS A 8 1.63 -5.13 -4.59
C HIS A 8 1.23 -3.76 -5.12
N ASP A 9 -0.07 -3.51 -5.33
CA ASP A 9 -0.57 -2.19 -5.75
C ASP A 9 -0.14 -1.10 -4.75
N LEU A 10 -0.30 -1.38 -3.45
CA LEU A 10 0.09 -0.44 -2.39
C LEU A 10 1.60 -0.22 -2.34
N TYR A 11 2.41 -1.27 -2.53
CA TYR A 11 3.87 -1.13 -2.63
C TYR A 11 4.23 -0.17 -3.77
N LEU A 12 3.62 -0.34 -4.95
CA LEU A 12 3.91 0.51 -6.11
C LEU A 12 3.50 1.97 -5.90
N ILE A 13 2.36 2.22 -5.23
CA ILE A 13 1.92 3.59 -4.89
C ILE A 13 2.82 4.21 -3.82
N GLY A 14 3.35 3.41 -2.89
CA GLY A 14 4.19 3.87 -1.79
C GLY A 14 5.66 4.14 -2.14
N HIS A 15 6.06 4.01 -3.41
CA HIS A 15 7.46 4.17 -3.84
C HIS A 15 7.60 5.11 -5.04
N ASP A 16 8.73 5.85 -5.06
CA ASP A 16 9.15 6.56 -6.27
C ASP A 16 9.66 5.60 -7.36
N GLN A 17 9.91 6.11 -8.57
CA GLN A 17 10.45 5.32 -9.68
C GLN A 17 11.83 4.70 -9.38
N ALA A 18 12.61 5.33 -8.49
CA ALA A 18 13.89 4.83 -8.04
C ALA A 18 13.74 3.81 -6.89
N GLY A 19 12.53 3.38 -6.55
CA GLY A 19 12.27 2.41 -5.48
C GLY A 19 12.57 2.94 -4.08
N ARG A 20 12.54 4.25 -3.86
CA ARG A 20 12.59 4.82 -2.51
C ARG A 20 11.17 4.84 -1.95
N PRO A 21 10.97 4.37 -0.70
CA PRO A 21 9.68 4.53 -0.05
C PRO A 21 9.40 6.03 0.16
N LEU A 22 8.17 6.43 -0.12
CA LEU A 22 7.69 7.81 0.02
C LEU A 22 7.28 8.14 1.46
N ILE A 23 7.12 7.11 2.29
CA ILE A 23 6.74 7.20 3.70
C ILE A 23 7.67 6.34 4.56
N HIS A 24 7.53 6.44 5.89
CA HIS A 24 8.34 5.65 6.80
C HIS A 24 8.11 4.13 6.60
N ALA A 25 9.20 3.36 6.64
CA ALA A 25 9.17 1.92 6.33
C ALA A 25 8.22 1.14 7.25
N SER A 26 8.16 1.45 8.54
CA SER A 26 7.25 0.79 9.48
C SER A 26 5.77 1.05 9.15
N SER A 27 5.42 2.29 8.79
CA SER A 27 4.05 2.64 8.39
C SER A 27 3.66 1.91 7.11
N LEU A 28 4.57 1.87 6.13
CA LEU A 28 4.36 1.13 4.89
C LEU A 28 4.22 -0.37 5.15
N ALA A 29 5.02 -0.96 6.03
CA ALA A 29 4.91 -2.38 6.39
C ALA A 29 3.54 -2.73 6.99
N PHE A 30 2.97 -1.88 7.87
CA PHE A 30 1.61 -2.07 8.37
C PHE A 30 0.56 -1.94 7.27
N GLY A 31 0.73 -1.00 6.34
CA GLY A 31 -0.12 -0.88 5.16
C GLY A 31 -0.10 -2.14 4.29
N LEU A 32 1.09 -2.68 4.01
CA LEU A 32 1.27 -3.91 3.22
C LEU A 32 0.68 -5.13 3.92
N ALA A 33 0.90 -5.27 5.23
CA ALA A 33 0.28 -6.32 6.03
C ALA A 33 -1.26 -6.22 5.99
N GLY A 34 -1.79 -5.01 6.11
CA GLY A 34 -3.22 -4.72 5.97
C GLY A 34 -3.74 -5.16 4.61
N ALA A 35 -3.10 -4.71 3.54
CA ALA A 35 -3.49 -5.05 2.18
C ALA A 35 -3.48 -6.57 1.93
N ALA A 36 -2.44 -7.28 2.39
CA ALA A 36 -2.35 -8.73 2.27
C ALA A 36 -3.45 -9.44 3.06
N LEU A 37 -3.73 -9.01 4.30
CA LEU A 37 -4.82 -9.55 5.10
C LEU A 37 -6.18 -9.29 4.44
N LEU A 38 -6.38 -8.11 3.84
CA LEU A 38 -7.62 -7.79 3.14
C LEU A 38 -7.87 -8.73 1.97
N ASP A 39 -6.86 -9.01 1.15
CA ASP A 39 -6.99 -9.96 0.04
C ASP A 39 -7.42 -11.35 0.54
N LEU A 40 -6.88 -11.82 1.67
CA LEU A 40 -7.29 -13.09 2.27
C LEU A 40 -8.76 -13.05 2.71
N LEU A 41 -9.19 -11.98 3.40
CA LEU A 41 -10.58 -11.79 3.84
C LEU A 41 -11.55 -11.77 2.65
N LEU A 42 -11.20 -11.03 1.60
CA LEU A 42 -12.01 -10.94 0.38
C LEU A 42 -12.03 -12.24 -0.42
N ALA A 43 -10.99 -13.06 -0.30
CA ALA A 43 -10.97 -14.43 -0.82
C ALA A 43 -11.79 -15.42 0.04
N GLY A 44 -12.50 -14.94 1.07
CA GLY A 44 -13.36 -15.74 1.93
C GLY A 44 -12.61 -16.50 3.03
N ARG A 45 -11.34 -16.16 3.29
CA ARG A 45 -10.65 -16.70 4.47
C ARG A 45 -11.27 -16.12 5.74
N PRO A 46 -11.39 -16.94 6.81
CA PRO A 46 -11.94 -16.46 8.07
C PRO A 46 -11.04 -15.35 8.62
N ALA A 47 -11.67 -14.34 9.21
CA ALA A 47 -10.93 -13.30 9.90
C ALA A 47 -10.13 -13.90 11.06
N PRO A 48 -8.87 -13.47 11.27
CA PRO A 48 -8.11 -13.88 12.44
C PRO A 48 -8.83 -13.43 13.71
N ALA A 49 -8.71 -14.22 14.78
CA ALA A 49 -9.33 -13.89 16.06
C ALA A 49 -8.83 -12.54 16.62
N ASP A 50 -7.56 -12.22 16.37
CA ASP A 50 -6.96 -10.92 16.66
C ASP A 50 -6.24 -10.39 15.41
N PRO A 51 -6.93 -9.58 14.58
CA PRO A 51 -6.33 -8.99 13.38
C PRO A 51 -5.15 -8.07 13.70
N ARG A 52 -5.15 -7.41 14.86
CA ARG A 52 -4.09 -6.49 15.23
C ARG A 52 -2.80 -7.24 15.56
N ALA A 53 -2.89 -8.35 16.28
CA ALA A 53 -1.75 -9.22 16.54
C ALA A 53 -1.22 -9.86 15.24
N GLU A 54 -2.11 -10.25 14.33
CA GLU A 54 -1.73 -10.80 13.03
C GLU A 54 -0.95 -9.78 12.18
N LEU A 55 -1.39 -8.53 12.13
CA LEU A 55 -0.67 -7.47 11.42
C LEU A 55 0.72 -7.20 12.02
N LYS A 56 0.82 -7.15 13.35
CA LYS A 56 2.12 -7.00 14.03
C LYS A 56 3.06 -8.17 13.73
N ARG A 57 2.53 -9.40 13.70
CA ARG A 57 3.27 -10.60 13.32
C ARG A 57 3.74 -10.54 11.87
N ALA A 58 2.87 -10.20 10.92
CA ALA A 58 3.24 -10.06 9.52
C ALA A 58 4.37 -9.03 9.30
N VAL A 59 4.34 -7.91 10.04
CA VAL A 59 5.42 -6.93 10.02
C VAL A 59 6.72 -7.50 10.61
N ALA A 60 6.65 -8.24 11.71
CA ALA A 60 7.81 -8.94 12.28
C ALA A 60 8.37 -10.02 11.34
N ASP A 61 7.51 -10.68 10.56
CA ASP A 61 7.84 -11.69 9.55
C ASP A 61 8.26 -11.09 8.20
N ALA A 62 8.70 -9.84 8.21
CA ALA A 62 9.26 -9.10 7.08
C ALA A 62 8.34 -9.04 5.83
N VAL A 63 7.03 -8.79 6.03
CA VAL A 63 6.06 -8.62 4.92
C VAL A 63 6.53 -7.64 3.84
N TYR A 64 7.25 -6.59 4.23
CA TYR A 64 7.80 -5.61 3.29
C TYR A 64 8.84 -6.23 2.34
N ASP A 65 9.80 -6.97 2.89
CA ASP A 65 10.85 -7.61 2.09
C ASP A 65 10.28 -8.72 1.21
N ARG A 66 9.33 -9.50 1.75
CA ARG A 66 8.60 -10.53 0.99
C ARG A 66 7.84 -9.94 -0.20
N THR A 67 7.11 -8.85 0.01
CA THR A 67 6.39 -8.14 -1.07
C THR A 67 7.36 -7.68 -2.17
N ARG A 68 8.51 -7.12 -1.77
CA ARG A 68 9.55 -6.69 -2.71
C ARG A 68 10.12 -7.87 -3.51
N GLU A 69 10.36 -9.01 -2.87
CA GLU A 69 10.85 -10.23 -3.51
C GLU A 69 9.84 -10.80 -4.52
N GLU A 70 8.55 -10.81 -4.19
CA GLU A 70 7.47 -11.21 -5.11
C GLU A 70 7.41 -10.29 -6.34
N LEU A 71 7.57 -8.98 -6.14
CA LEU A 71 7.60 -8.01 -7.23
C LEU A 71 8.87 -8.13 -8.10
N LEU A 72 10.00 -8.54 -7.52
CA LEU A 72 11.21 -8.87 -8.28
C LEU A 72 11.04 -10.14 -9.10
N ALA A 73 10.45 -11.19 -8.51
CA ALA A 73 10.21 -12.47 -9.17
C ALA A 73 9.23 -12.33 -10.35
N SER A 74 8.26 -11.42 -10.25
CA SER A 74 7.32 -11.10 -11.33
C SER A 74 7.85 -10.11 -12.37
N GLY A 75 9.06 -9.56 -12.18
CA GLY A 75 9.67 -8.59 -13.09
C GLY A 75 9.09 -7.17 -13.03
N VAL A 76 8.19 -6.90 -12.07
CA VAL A 76 7.66 -5.55 -11.84
C VAL A 76 8.74 -4.63 -11.24
N LEU A 77 9.61 -5.21 -10.40
CA LEU A 77 10.83 -4.55 -9.93
C LEU A 77 12.05 -5.16 -10.61
N VAL A 78 13.09 -4.32 -10.76
CA VAL A 78 14.42 -4.72 -11.22
C VAL A 78 15.47 -4.37 -10.19
N ARG A 79 16.42 -5.28 -9.99
CA ARG A 79 17.58 -5.04 -9.13
C ARG A 79 18.64 -4.27 -9.91
N VAL A 80 18.91 -3.04 -9.48
CA VAL A 80 19.93 -2.18 -10.07
C VAL A 80 21.07 -2.01 -9.07
N SER A 81 22.26 -2.43 -9.47
CA SER A 81 23.50 -2.19 -8.73
C SER A 81 24.29 -1.04 -9.35
N GLY A 82 24.90 -0.22 -8.50
CA GLY A 82 25.71 0.93 -8.94
C GLY A 82 26.83 1.23 -7.95
N ARG A 83 27.63 2.27 -8.22
CA ARG A 83 28.68 2.75 -7.31
C ARG A 83 28.49 4.24 -7.01
N ARG A 84 28.48 4.59 -5.72
CA ARG A 84 28.50 5.97 -5.26
C ARG A 84 29.95 6.45 -5.17
N MET A 85 30.26 7.61 -5.78
CA MET A 85 31.63 8.15 -5.87
C MET A 85 32.67 7.16 -6.43
N GLY A 86 32.26 6.23 -7.30
CA GLY A 86 33.15 5.23 -7.90
C GLY A 86 33.59 4.06 -7.00
N VAL A 87 33.36 4.14 -5.69
CA VAL A 87 33.93 3.19 -4.71
C VAL A 87 32.91 2.43 -3.87
N LEU A 88 31.78 3.06 -3.49
CA LEU A 88 30.82 2.43 -2.57
C LEU A 88 29.70 1.74 -3.36
N PRO A 89 29.65 0.39 -3.43
CA PRO A 89 28.56 -0.29 -4.12
C PRO A 89 27.23 -0.03 -3.41
N TYR A 90 26.16 0.15 -4.19
CA TYR A 90 24.79 0.17 -3.68
C TYR A 90 23.91 -0.71 -4.55
N THR A 91 22.86 -1.25 -3.93
CA THR A 91 21.78 -1.98 -4.61
C THR A 91 20.47 -1.23 -4.40
N ARG A 92 19.66 -1.16 -5.45
CA ARG A 92 18.35 -0.51 -5.45
C ARG A 92 17.37 -1.40 -6.19
N TYR A 93 16.12 -1.42 -5.74
CA TYR A 93 15.05 -2.18 -6.37
C TYR A 93 14.11 -1.19 -7.03
N GLN A 94 14.29 -0.97 -8.34
CA GLN A 94 13.58 0.08 -9.09
C GLN A 94 12.38 -0.50 -9.82
N LEU A 95 11.40 0.34 -10.15
CA LEU A 95 10.29 -0.09 -10.99
C LEU A 95 10.79 -0.32 -12.42
N ALA A 96 10.40 -1.45 -13.01
CA ALA A 96 10.74 -1.77 -14.39
C ALA A 96 10.04 -0.86 -15.40
N ASP A 97 8.81 -0.43 -15.08
CA ASP A 97 7.95 0.40 -15.93
C ASP A 97 7.02 1.27 -15.08
N ILE A 98 6.96 2.57 -15.40
CA ILE A 98 6.04 3.53 -14.78
C ILE A 98 4.57 3.13 -14.96
N ALA A 99 4.25 2.41 -16.03
CA ALA A 99 2.88 1.95 -16.28
C ALA A 99 2.37 1.02 -15.17
N SER A 100 3.24 0.39 -14.39
CA SER A 100 2.85 -0.41 -13.23
C SER A 100 2.26 0.45 -12.11
N VAL A 101 2.81 1.66 -11.86
CA VAL A 101 2.23 2.62 -10.90
C VAL A 101 0.89 3.13 -11.39
N VAL A 102 0.80 3.46 -12.68
CA VAL A 102 -0.45 3.93 -13.29
C VAL A 102 -1.52 2.86 -13.18
N ARG A 103 -1.20 1.58 -13.45
CA ARG A 103 -2.13 0.47 -13.27
C ARG A 103 -2.55 0.29 -11.81
N ALA A 104 -1.61 0.30 -10.87
CA ALA A 104 -1.89 0.15 -9.44
C ALA A 104 -2.82 1.26 -8.90
N SER A 105 -2.62 2.51 -9.33
CA SER A 105 -3.41 3.66 -8.90
C SER A 105 -4.71 3.86 -9.70
N SER A 106 -4.84 3.25 -10.89
CA SER A 106 -5.97 3.49 -11.81
C SER A 106 -7.34 3.25 -11.18
N GLY A 107 -7.50 2.17 -10.40
CA GLY A 107 -8.75 1.85 -9.71
C GLY A 107 -9.13 2.90 -8.68
N VAL A 108 -8.16 3.34 -7.87
CA VAL A 108 -8.34 4.39 -6.85
C VAL A 108 -8.75 5.71 -7.51
N ARG A 109 -8.03 6.11 -8.58
CA ARG A 109 -8.35 7.33 -9.33
C ARG A 109 -9.75 7.29 -9.92
N SER A 110 -10.08 6.20 -10.61
CA SER A 110 -11.41 5.99 -11.20
C SER A 110 -12.54 6.02 -10.17
N ALA A 111 -12.32 5.47 -8.97
CA ALA A 111 -13.29 5.49 -7.88
C ALA A 111 -13.46 6.89 -7.28
N VAL A 112 -12.37 7.64 -7.10
CA VAL A 112 -12.41 9.02 -6.62
C VAL A 112 -13.13 9.95 -7.60
N GLU A 113 -12.87 9.80 -8.89
CA GLU A 113 -13.51 10.58 -9.97
C GLU A 113 -14.95 10.14 -10.25
N GLY A 114 -15.41 9.04 -9.63
CA GLY A 114 -16.78 8.54 -9.75
C GLY A 114 -17.08 7.86 -11.09
N TRP A 115 -16.07 7.54 -11.89
CA TRP A 115 -16.25 6.89 -13.19
C TRP A 115 -16.72 5.44 -13.07
N LYS A 116 -16.34 4.75 -11.99
CA LYS A 116 -16.73 3.36 -11.73
C LYS A 116 -17.03 3.16 -10.24
N PRO A 117 -18.10 2.43 -9.87
CA PRO A 117 -18.31 2.03 -8.48
C PRO A 117 -17.13 1.17 -8.00
N PRO A 118 -16.51 1.50 -6.84
CA PRO A 118 -15.38 0.74 -6.32
C PRO A 118 -15.82 -0.63 -5.84
N ASP A 119 -15.07 -1.67 -6.22
CA ASP A 119 -15.17 -2.99 -5.57
C ASP A 119 -14.53 -2.94 -4.16
N ALA A 120 -14.77 -3.95 -3.34
CA ALA A 120 -14.28 -3.97 -1.95
C ALA A 120 -12.74 -3.88 -1.85
N ARG A 121 -12.01 -4.45 -2.83
CA ARG A 121 -10.55 -4.37 -2.87
C ARG A 121 -10.07 -2.96 -3.21
N CYS A 122 -10.68 -2.31 -4.20
CA CYS A 122 -10.43 -0.92 -4.56
C CYS A 122 -10.74 0.00 -3.38
N ALA A 123 -11.85 -0.22 -2.67
CA ALA A 123 -12.21 0.57 -1.52
C ALA A 123 -11.24 0.38 -0.34
N GLY A 124 -10.74 -0.84 -0.12
CA GLY A 124 -9.65 -1.10 0.81
C GLY A 124 -8.37 -0.36 0.44
N LEU A 125 -7.99 -0.38 -0.83
CA LEU A 125 -6.84 0.40 -1.31
C LEU A 125 -7.04 1.89 -1.06
N CYS A 126 -8.24 2.44 -1.32
CA CYS A 126 -8.56 3.83 -1.01
C CYS A 126 -8.34 4.14 0.48
N GLY A 127 -8.83 3.28 1.37
CA GLY A 127 -8.65 3.44 2.82
C GLY A 127 -7.18 3.42 3.23
N LEU A 128 -6.40 2.47 2.72
CA LEU A 128 -4.97 2.36 3.03
C LEU A 128 -4.15 3.54 2.46
N VAL A 129 -4.46 4.03 1.27
CA VAL A 129 -3.86 5.25 0.70
C VAL A 129 -4.15 6.46 1.59
N ALA A 130 -5.37 6.59 2.11
CA ALA A 130 -5.74 7.66 3.02
C ALA A 130 -5.01 7.58 4.37
N VAL A 131 -4.90 6.38 4.96
CA VAL A 131 -4.16 6.15 6.22
C VAL A 131 -2.68 6.50 6.07
N LEU A 132 -2.07 6.07 4.96
CA LEU A 132 -0.65 6.29 4.70
C LEU A 132 -0.32 7.67 4.14
N ARG A 133 -1.32 8.55 3.95
CA ARG A 133 -1.16 9.90 3.37
C ARG A 133 -0.52 9.90 1.98
N LEU A 134 -0.88 8.92 1.15
CA LEU A 134 -0.34 8.77 -0.22
C LEU A 134 -1.20 9.48 -1.28
N GLU A 135 -2.10 10.40 -0.90
CA GLU A 135 -3.02 11.02 -1.86
C GLU A 135 -2.34 11.87 -2.94
N ALA A 136 -1.16 12.43 -2.65
CA ALA A 136 -0.37 13.20 -3.62
C ALA A 136 0.08 12.35 -4.82
N GLU A 137 0.31 11.05 -4.60
CA GLU A 137 0.75 10.09 -5.62
C GLU A 137 -0.37 9.65 -6.57
N LEU A 138 -1.61 10.09 -6.31
CA LEU A 138 -2.71 9.86 -7.24
C LEU A 138 -2.69 10.84 -8.41
N TYR A 139 -1.91 11.94 -8.32
CA TYR A 139 -1.81 13.00 -9.34
C TYR A 139 -3.19 13.49 -9.82
N LEU A 140 -4.09 13.72 -8.87
CA LEU A 140 -5.44 14.26 -9.10
C LEU A 140 -5.46 15.76 -8.78
N ASP A 141 -6.14 16.54 -9.63
CA ASP A 141 -6.25 18.00 -9.49
C ASP A 141 -7.32 18.39 -8.45
N GLN A 142 -7.07 18.02 -7.19
CA GLN A 142 -7.95 18.31 -6.06
C GLN A 142 -7.15 18.56 -4.78
N PRO A 143 -7.65 19.39 -3.84
CA PRO A 143 -6.97 19.60 -2.58
C PRO A 143 -6.88 18.30 -1.77
N ALA A 144 -5.72 18.06 -1.14
CA ALA A 144 -5.43 16.82 -0.40
C ALA A 144 -6.47 16.48 0.66
N SER A 145 -7.02 17.46 1.38
CA SER A 145 -8.07 17.24 2.40
C SER A 145 -9.35 16.66 1.80
N ARG A 146 -9.77 17.13 0.63
CA ARG A 146 -10.94 16.62 -0.09
C ARG A 146 -10.67 15.20 -0.60
N LEU A 147 -9.47 14.95 -1.13
CA LEU A 147 -9.08 13.61 -1.59
C LEU A 147 -9.08 12.61 -0.43
N VAL A 148 -8.47 12.94 0.70
CA VAL A 148 -8.46 12.06 1.88
C VAL A 148 -9.88 11.80 2.40
N ALA A 149 -10.73 12.82 2.48
CA ALA A 149 -12.12 12.64 2.87
C ALA A 149 -12.84 11.68 1.92
N ARG A 150 -12.69 11.88 0.61
CA ARG A 150 -13.30 11.03 -0.41
C ARG A 150 -12.81 9.57 -0.36
N LEU A 151 -11.52 9.37 -0.17
CA LEU A 151 -10.93 8.03 -0.05
C LEU A 151 -11.47 7.28 1.18
N ARG A 152 -11.62 7.98 2.32
CA ARG A 152 -12.21 7.43 3.54
C ARG A 152 -13.70 7.12 3.39
N GLU A 153 -14.46 7.98 2.73
CA GLU A 153 -15.88 7.72 2.40
C GLU A 153 -16.03 6.44 1.57
N ILE A 154 -15.20 6.28 0.54
CA ILE A 154 -15.20 5.09 -0.31
C ILE A 154 -14.90 3.83 0.52
N ALA A 155 -13.89 3.87 1.39
CA ALA A 155 -13.54 2.76 2.26
C ALA A 155 -14.67 2.40 3.24
N ALA A 156 -15.29 3.40 3.87
CA ALA A 156 -16.37 3.22 4.83
C ALA A 156 -17.63 2.61 4.19
N ALA A 157 -17.89 2.90 2.91
CA ALA A 157 -19.03 2.36 2.17
C ALA A 157 -18.87 0.89 1.77
N ALA A 158 -17.67 0.30 1.85
CA ALA A 158 -17.40 -1.05 1.37
C ALA A 158 -17.79 -2.18 2.34
N GLY A 159 -18.15 -1.82 3.57
CA GLY A 159 -18.65 -2.74 4.59
C GLY A 159 -17.61 -3.16 5.64
N PRO A 160 -18.03 -3.97 6.64
CA PRO A 160 -17.27 -4.17 7.87
C PRO A 160 -15.84 -4.71 7.68
N PRO A 161 -15.55 -5.70 6.81
CA PRO A 161 -14.19 -6.22 6.66
C PRO A 161 -13.17 -5.16 6.22
N VAL A 162 -13.59 -4.24 5.35
CA VAL A 162 -12.73 -3.14 4.86
C VAL A 162 -12.57 -2.09 5.95
N THR A 163 -13.68 -1.59 6.49
CA THR A 163 -13.68 -0.51 7.49
C THR A 163 -12.88 -0.89 8.73
N THR A 164 -13.16 -2.05 9.34
CA THR A 164 -12.47 -2.53 10.55
C THR A 164 -10.97 -2.67 10.32
N LEU A 165 -10.56 -3.21 9.16
CA LEU A 165 -9.15 -3.40 8.86
C LEU A 165 -8.43 -2.06 8.69
N VAL A 166 -9.02 -1.12 7.94
CA VAL A 166 -8.45 0.22 7.71
C VAL A 166 -8.27 0.95 9.04
N GLU A 167 -9.24 0.86 9.96
CA GLU A 167 -9.17 1.46 11.31
C GLU A 167 -8.04 0.85 12.17
N ILE A 168 -7.87 -0.47 12.12
CA ILE A 168 -6.77 -1.15 12.83
C ILE A 168 -5.41 -0.71 12.27
N VAL A 169 -5.28 -0.63 10.94
CA VAL A 169 -4.03 -0.18 10.30
C VAL A 169 -3.75 1.28 10.63
N ASP A 170 -4.75 2.16 10.63
CA ASP A 170 -4.61 3.58 11.02
C ASP A 170 -4.04 3.71 12.45
N THR A 171 -4.61 2.94 13.38
CA THR A 171 -4.14 2.89 14.77
C THR A 171 -2.68 2.42 14.86
N LEU A 172 -2.32 1.35 14.16
CA LEU A 172 -0.95 0.81 14.17
C LEU A 172 0.07 1.75 13.52
N VAL A 173 -0.32 2.43 12.44
CA VAL A 173 0.51 3.44 11.77
C VAL A 173 0.74 4.64 12.70
N ALA A 174 -0.29 5.10 13.42
CA ALA A 174 -0.16 6.17 14.41
C ALA A 174 0.77 5.77 15.56
N GLU A 175 0.67 4.54 16.06
CA GLU A 175 1.58 4.00 17.08
C GLU A 175 3.03 3.92 16.61
N ALA A 176 3.23 3.44 15.38
CA ALA A 176 4.55 3.37 14.76
C ALA A 176 5.15 4.77 14.58
N ALA A 177 4.35 5.75 14.18
CA ALA A 177 4.81 7.13 14.05
C ALA A 177 5.26 7.70 15.40
N VAL A 178 4.50 7.50 16.47
CA VAL A 178 4.88 7.95 17.83
C VAL A 178 6.18 7.30 18.31
N ALA A 179 6.41 6.02 18.00
CA ALA A 179 7.63 5.31 18.38
C ALA A 179 8.89 5.84 17.70
N VAL A 180 8.79 6.43 16.51
CA VAL A 180 9.92 7.03 15.78
C VAL A 180 10.37 8.36 16.40
N TYR A 181 9.47 9.07 17.07
CA TYR A 181 9.77 10.38 17.70
C TYR A 181 10.15 10.30 19.18
N ARG A 182 10.25 9.09 19.74
CA ARG A 182 10.70 8.83 21.12
C ARG A 182 12.13 8.36 21.14
#